data_AF-A0A9K3H8L2-F1
#
_entry.id   AF-A0A9K3H8L2-F1
#
_cell.length_a   1.000
_cell.length_b   1.000
_cell.length_c   1.000
_cell.angle_alpha   90.00
_cell.angle_beta   90.00
_cell.angle_gamma   90.00
#
_symmetry.space_group_name_H-M   'P 1'
#
loop_
_entity.id
_entity.type
_entity.pdbx_description
1 polymer ?
#
loop_
_entity_poly.entity_id
_entity_poly.type
_entity_poly.pdbx_seq_one_letter_code
_entity_poly.pdbx_strand_id
1 'polypeptide(L)'
;MLFAVNLMNLTTNTHIWQALHSSLDGSKNMKMINKVLQTDSMSKERCSICSIEDTKKSDTLNLQEAMCNSNLNPSQETAVWSCITARECRHQESVNLIWGPPGTGKTKTVGCLLFALWKMKCCTLTCAPTNNAVLEVSKRFVSLVTGLLEYDTYGLGDIVC
;
A
#
# COMPACT_ATOMS: atom_id res chain seq x y z
N MET A 1 24.53 -4.28 48.11
CA MET A 1 23.16 -4.08 47.61
C MET A 1 23.27 -3.69 46.15
N LEU A 2 22.67 -4.46 45.24
CA LEU A 2 22.69 -4.18 43.80
C LEU A 2 21.37 -3.52 43.44
N PHE A 3 21.44 -2.38 42.76
CA PHE A 3 20.28 -1.67 42.23
C PHE A 3 20.36 -1.69 40.71
N ALA A 4 19.23 -1.95 40.07
CA ALA A 4 19.08 -1.86 38.63
C ALA A 4 17.92 -0.91 38.30
N VAL A 5 18.09 -0.10 37.27
CA VAL A 5 17.08 0.85 36.78
C VAL A 5 16.99 0.70 35.27
N ASN A 6 15.77 0.66 34.74
CA ASN A 6 15.55 0.63 33.30
C ASN A 6 15.82 2.00 32.68
N LEU A 7 16.69 2.06 31.67
CA LEU A 7 17.04 3.28 30.94
C LEU A 7 16.11 3.48 29.74
N MET A 8 16.12 2.54 28.78
CA MET A 8 15.31 2.62 27.57
C MET A 8 15.17 1.26 26.87
N ASN A 9 14.15 1.15 26.01
CA ASN A 9 13.98 0.02 25.10
C ASN A 9 14.80 0.23 23.82
N LEU A 10 15.65 -0.74 23.45
CA LEU A 10 16.52 -0.68 22.28
C LEU A 10 15.95 -1.32 21.01
N THR A 11 14.80 -2.00 21.08
CA THR A 11 14.25 -2.78 19.94
C THR A 11 14.12 -1.95 18.66
N THR A 12 13.54 -0.75 18.73
CA THR A 12 13.37 0.13 17.56
C THR A 12 14.73 0.55 16.97
N ASN A 13 15.69 0.92 17.83
CA ASN A 13 17.04 1.32 17.40
C ASN A 13 17.76 0.15 16.73
N THR A 14 17.63 -1.06 17.28
CA THR A 14 18.18 -2.29 16.70
C THR A 14 17.59 -2.56 15.31
N HIS A 15 16.27 -2.44 15.13
CA HIS A 15 15.63 -2.63 13.82
C HIS A 15 16.07 -1.59 12.79
N ILE A 16 16.17 -0.31 13.17
CA ILE A 16 16.66 0.75 12.27
C ILE A 16 18.10 0.46 11.87
N TRP A 17 18.96 0.12 12.84
CA TRP A 17 20.36 -0.20 12.59
C TRP A 17 20.51 -1.36 11.61
N GLN A 18 19.76 -2.45 11.82
CA GLN A 18 19.73 -3.61 10.93
C GLN A 18 19.21 -3.24 9.54
N ALA A 19 18.15 -2.44 9.43
CA ALA A 19 17.61 -2.02 8.14
C ALA A 19 18.63 -1.22 7.32
N LEU A 20 19.38 -0.33 7.97
CA LEU A 20 20.46 0.46 7.33
C LEU A 20 21.66 -0.41 6.96
N HIS A 21 22.11 -1.31 7.85
CA HIS A 21 23.33 -2.10 7.63
C HIS A 21 23.13 -3.31 6.71
N SER A 22 21.92 -3.89 6.66
CA SER A 22 21.60 -4.98 5.72
C SER A 22 21.74 -4.60 4.23
N SER A 23 21.96 -3.32 3.93
CA SER A 23 22.31 -2.84 2.59
C SER A 23 23.75 -3.15 2.16
N LEU A 24 24.64 -3.42 3.11
CA LEU A 24 26.08 -3.64 2.89
C LEU A 24 26.43 -5.10 2.55
N ASP A 25 25.57 -6.06 2.91
CA ASP A 25 25.83 -7.51 2.74
C ASP A 25 25.47 -8.06 1.34
N GLY A 26 25.18 -7.19 0.36
CA GLY A 26 25.02 -7.54 -1.07
C GLY A 26 23.83 -8.45 -1.44
N SER A 27 23.09 -8.98 -0.46
CA SER A 27 22.03 -9.99 -0.66
C SER A 27 20.60 -9.41 -0.78
N LYS A 28 20.42 -8.10 -0.59
CA LYS A 28 19.10 -7.46 -0.52
C LYS A 28 18.69 -6.83 -1.85
N ASN A 29 17.41 -6.95 -2.23
CA ASN A 29 16.86 -6.29 -3.41
C ASN A 29 16.76 -4.77 -3.18
N MET A 30 17.74 -4.02 -3.70
CA MET A 30 17.84 -2.56 -3.55
C MET A 30 17.07 -1.78 -4.64
N LYS A 31 16.36 -2.45 -5.56
CA LYS A 31 15.72 -1.79 -6.72
C LYS A 31 14.76 -0.68 -6.29
N MET A 32 13.92 -0.94 -5.28
CA MET A 32 12.98 0.06 -4.76
C MET A 32 13.70 1.20 -4.03
N ILE A 33 14.72 0.90 -3.21
CA ILE A 33 15.49 1.91 -2.47
C ILE A 33 16.22 2.82 -3.44
N ASN A 34 16.89 2.25 -4.45
CA ASN A 34 17.55 3.01 -5.50
C ASN A 34 16.54 3.89 -6.24
N LYS A 35 15.32 3.44 -6.52
CA LYS A 35 14.28 4.26 -7.14
C LYS A 35 13.79 5.42 -6.27
N VAL A 36 13.88 5.31 -4.95
CA VAL A 36 13.57 6.40 -4.02
C VAL A 36 14.74 7.38 -3.90
N LEU A 37 15.98 6.88 -3.87
CA LEU A 37 17.20 7.68 -3.74
C LEU A 37 17.59 8.38 -5.04
N GLN A 38 17.42 7.70 -6.17
CA GLN A 38 17.52 8.25 -7.51
C GLN A 38 16.20 8.98 -7.77
N THR A 39 16.08 10.18 -7.20
CA THR A 39 15.16 11.21 -7.69
C THR A 39 15.60 11.64 -9.09
N ASP A 40 15.63 10.71 -10.04
CA ASP A 40 15.87 11.04 -11.44
C ASP A 40 14.70 11.92 -11.88
N SER A 41 15.06 13.04 -12.48
CA SER A 41 14.19 14.05 -13.09
C SER A 41 13.36 13.52 -14.26
N MET A 42 13.41 12.21 -14.53
CA MET A 42 12.55 11.55 -15.49
C MET A 42 11.18 11.32 -14.86
N SER A 43 10.31 12.29 -15.14
CA SER A 43 8.84 12.26 -15.11
C SER A 43 8.27 10.84 -15.07
N LYS A 44 7.16 10.63 -14.34
CA LYS A 44 6.30 9.42 -14.32
C LYS A 44 6.22 8.72 -15.69
N GLU A 45 7.24 7.94 -16.05
CA GLU A 45 7.30 7.30 -17.36
C GLU A 45 6.40 6.09 -17.26
N ARG A 46 5.28 6.16 -17.98
CA ARG A 46 4.44 5.00 -18.24
C ARG A 46 5.34 3.93 -18.85
N CYS A 47 5.16 2.69 -18.43
CA CYS A 47 5.92 1.60 -19.01
C CYS A 47 5.68 1.54 -20.52
N SER A 48 6.76 1.68 -21.30
CA SER A 48 6.71 1.64 -22.76
C SER A 48 6.15 0.31 -23.28
N ILE A 49 6.44 -0.79 -22.59
CA ILE A 49 5.96 -2.13 -22.93
C ILE A 49 4.45 -2.26 -22.65
N CYS A 50 3.98 -1.82 -21.47
CA CYS A 50 2.56 -1.88 -21.13
C CYS A 50 1.67 -0.99 -22.02
N SER A 51 2.24 0.03 -22.66
CA SER A 51 1.48 0.91 -23.57
C SER A 51 1.15 0.25 -24.92
N ILE A 52 1.75 -0.91 -25.21
CA ILE A 52 1.56 -1.67 -26.46
C ILE A 52 0.55 -2.81 -26.27
N GLU A 53 0.41 -3.32 -25.04
CA GLU A 53 -0.38 -4.51 -24.69
C GLU A 53 -1.72 -4.14 -23.99
N ASP A 54 -2.59 -3.36 -24.63
CA ASP A 54 -3.93 -3.09 -24.07
C ASP A 54 -4.84 -4.32 -24.25
N THR A 55 -4.79 -5.30 -23.34
CA THR A 55 -5.64 -6.51 -23.43
C THR A 55 -6.20 -7.03 -22.11
N LYS A 56 -6.38 -6.19 -21.08
CA LYS A 56 -6.96 -6.62 -19.77
C LYS A 56 -8.13 -5.77 -19.26
N LYS A 57 -9.13 -5.49 -20.11
CA LYS A 57 -10.30 -4.69 -19.72
C LYS A 57 -11.25 -5.37 -18.71
N SER A 58 -11.26 -6.70 -18.60
CA SER A 58 -12.29 -7.41 -17.83
C SER A 58 -12.18 -7.25 -16.31
N ASP A 59 -10.98 -7.42 -15.74
CA ASP A 59 -10.79 -7.34 -14.29
C ASP A 59 -10.89 -5.90 -13.77
N THR A 60 -10.49 -4.94 -14.60
CA THR A 60 -10.56 -3.50 -14.32
C THR A 60 -12.01 -3.02 -14.19
N LEU A 61 -12.94 -3.55 -14.99
CA LEU A 61 -14.36 -3.15 -14.95
C LEU A 61 -15.06 -3.60 -13.65
N ASN A 62 -14.84 -4.83 -13.21
CA ASN A 62 -15.38 -5.34 -11.94
C ASN A 62 -14.80 -4.58 -10.73
N LEU A 63 -13.53 -4.19 -10.81
CA LEU A 63 -12.89 -3.37 -9.79
C LEU A 63 -13.46 -1.95 -9.75
N GLN A 64 -13.71 -1.37 -10.93
CA GLN A 64 -14.30 -0.05 -11.06
C GLN A 64 -15.70 0.01 -10.46
N GLU A 65 -16.55 -0.98 -10.74
CA GLU A 65 -17.89 -1.10 -10.13
C GLU A 65 -17.83 -1.19 -8.60
N ALA A 66 -16.93 -2.02 -8.06
CA ALA A 66 -16.73 -2.14 -6.62
C ALA A 66 -16.19 -0.84 -5.98
N MET A 67 -15.37 -0.08 -6.71
CA MET A 67 -14.82 1.20 -6.25
C MET A 67 -15.82 2.36 -6.34
N CYS A 68 -16.80 2.33 -7.27
CA CYS A 68 -17.84 3.36 -7.36
C CYS A 68 -18.63 3.52 -6.04
N ASN A 69 -18.80 2.42 -5.28
CA ASN A 69 -19.50 2.43 -3.99
C ASN A 69 -18.71 3.11 -2.85
N SER A 70 -17.45 3.47 -3.07
CA SER A 70 -16.57 3.99 -2.01
C SER A 70 -16.65 5.51 -1.78
N ASN A 71 -17.46 6.25 -2.56
CA ASN A 71 -17.66 7.69 -2.46
C ASN A 71 -16.35 8.51 -2.49
N LEU A 72 -15.37 8.09 -3.28
CA LEU A 72 -14.11 8.83 -3.47
C LEU A 72 -14.35 10.08 -4.32
N ASN A 73 -13.59 11.14 -4.06
CA ASN A 73 -13.54 12.27 -4.98
C ASN A 73 -12.59 11.95 -6.16
N PRO A 74 -12.61 12.73 -7.26
CA PRO A 74 -11.82 12.43 -8.44
C PRO A 74 -10.29 12.34 -8.20
N SER A 75 -9.74 13.13 -7.27
CA SER A 75 -8.30 13.09 -6.98
C SER A 75 -7.90 11.85 -6.20
N GLN A 76 -8.75 11.42 -5.25
CA GLN A 76 -8.57 10.18 -4.51
C GLN A 76 -8.72 8.96 -5.42
N GLU A 77 -9.73 8.95 -6.28
CA GLU A 77 -9.94 7.89 -7.28
C GLU A 77 -8.74 7.77 -8.22
N THR A 78 -8.25 8.90 -8.75
CA THR A 78 -7.04 8.94 -9.59
C THR A 78 -5.82 8.37 -8.87
N ALA A 79 -5.67 8.68 -7.57
CA ALA A 79 -4.56 8.17 -6.77
C ALA A 79 -4.65 6.64 -6.59
N VAL A 80 -5.83 6.09 -6.34
CA VAL A 80 -6.03 4.63 -6.23
C VAL A 80 -5.75 3.94 -7.56
N TRP A 81 -6.29 4.44 -8.67
CA TRP A 81 -6.04 3.89 -10.00
C TRP A 81 -4.57 3.95 -10.40
N SER A 82 -3.88 5.05 -10.10
CA SER A 82 -2.44 5.17 -10.35
C SER A 82 -1.66 4.03 -9.67
N CYS A 83 -2.02 3.68 -8.44
CA CYS A 83 -1.39 2.57 -7.72
C CYS A 83 -1.75 1.20 -8.31
N ILE A 84 -3.01 0.99 -8.70
CA ILE A 84 -3.48 -0.25 -9.33
C ILE A 84 -2.72 -0.50 -10.65
N THR A 85 -2.72 0.49 -11.55
CA THR A 85 -2.02 0.39 -12.83
C THR A 85 -0.52 0.18 -12.65
N ALA A 86 0.09 0.86 -11.68
CA ALA A 86 1.51 0.67 -11.37
C ALA A 86 1.82 -0.74 -10.86
N ARG A 87 0.89 -1.37 -10.13
CA ARG A 87 1.00 -2.76 -9.64
C ARG A 87 0.76 -3.80 -10.73
N GLU A 88 -0.02 -3.49 -11.77
CA GLU A 88 -0.24 -4.39 -12.91
C GLU A 88 0.99 -4.49 -13.83
N CYS A 89 1.83 -3.46 -13.85
CA CYS A 89 3.09 -3.47 -14.59
C CYS A 89 4.11 -4.40 -13.92
N ARG A 90 4.43 -5.52 -14.57
CA ARG A 90 5.45 -6.47 -14.10
C ARG A 90 6.86 -6.18 -14.63
N HIS A 91 7.02 -5.16 -15.46
CA HIS A 91 8.29 -4.83 -16.13
C HIS A 91 9.22 -3.99 -15.27
N GLN A 92 8.68 -3.27 -14.28
CA GLN A 92 9.47 -2.38 -13.42
C GLN A 92 8.85 -2.25 -12.03
N GLU A 93 9.72 -2.06 -11.02
CA GLU A 93 9.29 -1.68 -9.68
C GLU A 93 8.68 -0.27 -9.69
N SER A 94 7.66 -0.03 -8.88
CA SER A 94 7.00 1.28 -8.80
C SER A 94 6.93 1.81 -7.37
N VAL A 95 7.04 3.12 -7.24
CA VAL A 95 6.84 3.86 -5.99
C VAL A 95 5.85 4.98 -6.29
N ASN A 96 4.74 5.01 -5.57
CA ASN A 96 3.69 6.01 -5.75
C ASN A 96 3.55 6.83 -4.47
N LEU A 97 3.60 8.15 -4.59
CA LEU A 97 3.34 9.07 -3.48
C LEU A 97 1.89 9.55 -3.55
N ILE A 98 1.10 9.18 -2.54
CA ILE A 98 -0.22 9.78 -2.30
C ILE A 98 -0.05 10.87 -1.25
N TRP A 99 -0.24 12.12 -1.66
CA TRP A 99 -0.14 13.28 -0.78
C TRP A 99 -1.47 14.03 -0.71
N GLY A 100 -1.80 14.56 0.46
CA GLY A 100 -3.01 15.34 0.66
C GLY A 100 -2.96 16.18 1.94
N PRO A 101 -3.45 17.44 1.92
CA PRO A 101 -3.57 18.30 3.10
C PRO A 101 -4.33 17.66 4.28
N PRO A 102 -4.25 18.24 5.49
CA PRO A 102 -5.10 17.82 6.61
C PRO A 102 -6.59 17.78 6.23
N GLY A 103 -7.33 16.78 6.70
CA GLY A 103 -8.77 16.63 6.41
C GLY A 103 -9.14 16.07 5.03
N THR A 104 -8.18 15.81 4.13
CA THR A 104 -8.46 15.31 2.75
C THR A 104 -8.77 13.82 2.63
N GLY A 105 -9.07 13.14 3.75
CA GLY A 105 -9.49 11.74 3.72
C GLY A 105 -8.42 10.75 3.27
N LYS A 106 -7.14 11.01 3.54
CA LYS A 106 -6.02 10.09 3.19
C LYS A 106 -6.27 8.64 3.61
N THR A 107 -6.73 8.40 4.84
CA THR A 107 -7.05 7.05 5.32
C THR A 107 -8.19 6.42 4.53
N LYS A 108 -9.19 7.20 4.09
CA LYS A 108 -10.25 6.71 3.21
C LYS A 108 -9.66 6.21 1.89
N THR A 109 -8.76 6.99 1.27
CA THR A 109 -8.06 6.60 0.04
C THR A 109 -7.25 5.32 0.24
N VAL A 110 -6.48 5.22 1.33
CA VAL A 110 -5.69 4.03 1.65
C VAL A 110 -6.58 2.80 1.85
N GLY A 111 -7.68 2.92 2.62
CA GLY A 111 -8.62 1.82 2.81
C GLY A 111 -9.25 1.32 1.50
N CYS A 112 -9.55 2.23 0.56
CA CYS A 112 -10.08 1.85 -0.75
C CYS A 112 -9.01 1.20 -1.64
N LEU A 113 -7.76 1.66 -1.58
CA LEU A 113 -6.64 1.01 -2.25
C LEU A 113 -6.42 -0.41 -1.73
N LEU A 114 -6.45 -0.61 -0.41
CA LEU A 114 -6.34 -1.94 0.20
C LEU A 114 -7.47 -2.86 -0.22
N PHE A 115 -8.70 -2.35 -0.23
CA PHE A 115 -9.86 -3.08 -0.74
C PHE A 115 -9.68 -3.49 -2.20
N ALA A 116 -9.20 -2.58 -3.06
CA ALA A 116 -8.93 -2.88 -4.46
C ALA A 116 -7.85 -3.97 -4.62
N LEU A 117 -6.72 -3.83 -3.91
CA LEU A 117 -5.64 -4.82 -3.93
C LEU A 117 -6.10 -6.20 -3.43
N TRP A 118 -6.95 -6.23 -2.39
CA TRP A 118 -7.56 -7.46 -1.90
C TRP A 118 -8.46 -8.13 -2.95
N LYS A 119 -9.32 -7.37 -3.63
CA LYS A 119 -10.14 -7.87 -4.74
C LYS A 119 -9.30 -8.44 -5.88
N MET A 120 -8.12 -7.88 -6.12
CA MET A 120 -7.17 -8.40 -7.09
C MET A 120 -6.25 -9.51 -6.54
N LYS A 121 -6.58 -10.08 -5.37
CA LYS A 121 -5.86 -11.17 -4.69
C LYS A 121 -4.37 -10.86 -4.44
N CYS A 122 -4.06 -9.61 -4.11
CA CYS A 122 -2.73 -9.22 -3.66
C CYS A 122 -2.44 -9.71 -2.24
N CYS A 123 -1.24 -10.24 -2.03
CA CYS A 123 -0.63 -10.20 -0.70
C CYS A 123 -0.11 -8.78 -0.47
N THR A 124 -0.76 -8.01 0.42
CA THR A 124 -0.44 -6.61 0.67
C THR A 124 -0.03 -6.40 2.13
N LEU A 125 1.20 -5.89 2.34
CA LEU A 125 1.67 -5.44 3.63
C LEU A 125 1.33 -3.96 3.82
N THR A 126 0.65 -3.62 4.92
CA THR A 126 0.33 -2.24 5.28
C THR A 126 1.01 -1.91 6.60
N CYS A 127 1.72 -0.78 6.63
CA CYS A 127 2.40 -0.31 7.83
C CYS A 127 1.96 1.13 8.14
N ALA A 128 1.90 1.48 9.42
CA ALA A 128 1.74 2.86 9.86
C ALA A 128 2.63 3.14 11.08
N PRO A 129 3.02 4.42 11.33
CA PRO A 129 3.94 4.74 12.43
C PRO A 129 3.37 4.53 13.83
N THR A 130 2.04 4.47 13.98
CA THR A 130 1.37 4.30 15.29
C THR A 130 0.29 3.24 15.22
N ASN A 131 0.07 2.54 16.34
CA ASN A 131 -0.97 1.51 16.45
C ASN A 131 -2.38 2.07 16.18
N ASN A 132 -2.65 3.32 16.58
CA ASN A 132 -3.93 3.98 16.30
C ASN A 132 -4.16 4.18 14.79
N ALA A 133 -3.11 4.53 14.04
CA ALA A 133 -3.20 4.66 12.59
C ALA A 133 -3.42 3.30 11.91
N VAL A 134 -2.75 2.24 12.38
CA VAL A 134 -3.00 0.87 11.92
C VAL A 134 -4.47 0.49 12.17
N LEU A 135 -4.96 0.70 13.39
CA LEU A 135 -6.34 0.39 13.75
C LEU A 135 -7.37 1.16 12.91
N GLU A 136 -7.12 2.45 12.64
CA GLU A 136 -8.00 3.27 11.80
C GLU A 136 -8.10 2.72 10.37
N VAL A 137 -6.96 2.39 9.77
CA VAL A 137 -6.89 1.80 8.43
C VAL A 137 -7.58 0.44 8.40
N SER A 138 -7.29 -0.44 9.36
CA SER A 138 -7.91 -1.76 9.45
C SER A 138 -9.42 -1.67 9.62
N LYS A 139 -9.92 -0.79 10.50
CA LYS A 139 -11.35 -0.56 10.68
C LYS A 139 -12.01 -0.10 9.38
N ARG A 140 -11.36 0.82 8.65
CA ARG A 140 -11.88 1.31 7.36
C ARG A 140 -11.92 0.22 6.31
N PHE A 141 -10.87 -0.59 6.21
CA PHE A 141 -10.77 -1.71 5.29
C PHE A 141 -11.83 -2.78 5.60
N VAL A 142 -11.95 -3.22 6.86
CA VAL A 142 -12.98 -4.19 7.28
C VAL A 142 -14.38 -3.69 6.98
N SER A 143 -14.66 -2.39 7.19
CA SER A 143 -15.95 -1.80 6.83
C SER A 143 -16.27 -1.89 5.33
N LEU A 144 -15.26 -1.73 4.46
CA LEU A 144 -15.42 -1.85 3.00
C LEU A 144 -15.63 -3.30 2.58
N VAL A 145 -14.89 -4.24 3.18
CA VAL A 145 -15.03 -5.68 2.90
C VAL A 145 -16.40 -6.19 3.40
N THR A 146 -16.79 -5.82 4.61
CA THR A 146 -18.05 -6.29 5.23
C THR A 146 -19.28 -5.76 4.49
N GLY A 147 -19.25 -4.51 4.02
CA GLY A 147 -20.33 -3.96 3.19
C GLY A 147 -20.51 -4.68 1.84
N LEU A 148 -19.56 -5.54 1.46
CA LEU A 148 -19.64 -6.40 0.27
C LEU A 148 -20.00 -7.86 0.58
N LEU A 149 -19.73 -8.33 1.80
CA LEU A 149 -19.97 -9.71 2.25
C LEU A 149 -21.44 -10.00 2.60
N GLU A 150 -22.33 -9.01 2.54
CA GLU A 150 -23.78 -9.27 2.64
C GLU A 150 -24.30 -10.21 1.53
N TYR A 151 -23.48 -10.53 0.50
CA TYR A 151 -23.83 -11.45 -0.58
C TYR A 151 -22.86 -12.61 -0.88
N ASP A 152 -21.72 -12.77 -0.18
CA ASP A 152 -20.81 -13.90 -0.45
C ASP A 152 -20.06 -14.42 0.78
N THR A 153 -19.96 -15.75 0.90
CA THR A 153 -19.60 -16.52 2.12
C THR A 153 -18.10 -16.72 2.36
N TYR A 154 -17.22 -15.81 1.92
CA TYR A 154 -15.77 -15.93 2.17
C TYR A 154 -15.37 -15.23 3.47
N GLY A 155 -14.91 -15.99 4.47
CA GLY A 155 -14.56 -15.48 5.80
C GLY A 155 -13.31 -14.60 5.80
N LEU A 156 -13.25 -13.64 6.73
CA LEU A 156 -12.10 -12.73 6.95
C LEU A 156 -10.80 -13.43 7.42
N GLY A 157 -10.68 -14.75 7.29
CA GLY A 157 -9.57 -15.55 7.80
C GLY A 157 -8.20 -15.22 7.18
N ASP A 158 -8.19 -14.51 6.05
CA ASP A 158 -6.97 -14.07 5.36
C ASP A 158 -6.43 -12.71 5.87
N ILE A 159 -7.13 -12.06 6.82
CA ILE A 159 -6.74 -10.75 7.34
C ILE A 159 -6.06 -10.93 8.70
N VAL A 160 -4.73 -10.83 8.70
CA VAL A 160 -3.92 -10.74 9.91
C VAL A 160 -3.48 -9.28 10.09
N CYS A 161 -3.90 -8.66 11.18
CA CYS A 161 -3.49 -7.31 11.58
C CYS A 161 -2.43 -7.39 12.69
#